data_AF-A0A9D5IIT3-F1
#
_entry.id   AF-A0A9D5IIT3-F1
#
_cell.length_a   1.000
_cell.length_b   1.000
_cell.length_c   1.000
_cell.angle_alpha   90.00
_cell.angle_beta   90.00
_cell.angle_gamma   90.00
#
_symmetry.space_group_name_H-M   'P 1'
#
loop_
_entity.id
_entity.type
_entity.pdbx_description
1 polymer ?
#
loop_
_entity_poly.entity_id
_entity_poly.type
_entity_poly.pdbx_seq_one_letter_code
_entity_poly.pdbx_strand_id
1 'polypeptide(L)'
;MGITPIIGQPGIQSGNTVTYRQVFRQPESVLYFPGGGTIDKASQDYGNDDPLTLRGGLLMGRVTSGKKWRPSLMGKMITAALTSVGTSITVSVATAKELVRRVGTSGTFKLTGPTAANGTARTVTITYSAVDTTTGVITITAAGVNEVQTLNWTNAPAGTFRLRIKDSSGVLQSTQRITYSATIGTLLANLQAATDAVLATNAIVWSGSVVTAVAATFSGTGYAALPQEFIIVDTDGLTAGDVDVTRTTTGVDGRFVVGSFLQPTDGSEAPVSVIPSGSGIQMVTANAADVDFPQIPYSGIFDSAQIVDWPSDTGLQAWIVSQLTAAGQGRFSFSHLMSPLGT
;
A
#
# COMPACT_ATOMS: atom_id res chain seq x y z
N MET A 1 19.94 37.73 -8.54
CA MET A 1 19.19 36.79 -7.67
C MET A 1 18.79 37.55 -6.42
N GLY A 2 17.50 37.80 -6.22
CA GLY A 2 17.01 38.55 -5.06
C GLY A 2 16.98 37.65 -3.83
N ILE A 3 17.73 38.03 -2.79
CA ILE A 3 17.63 37.43 -1.46
C ILE A 3 16.29 37.89 -0.89
N THR A 4 15.32 36.99 -0.76
CA THR A 4 14.05 37.32 -0.10
C THR A 4 14.20 36.92 1.37
N PRO A 5 14.27 37.87 2.32
CA PRO A 5 14.37 37.52 3.73
C PRO A 5 13.07 36.84 4.17
N ILE A 6 13.21 35.78 4.98
CA ILE A 6 12.08 35.15 5.66
C ILE A 6 11.66 36.13 6.77
N ILE A 7 10.57 36.86 6.52
CA ILE A 7 10.03 37.82 7.49
C ILE A 7 9.38 37.01 8.62
N GLY A 8 10.00 37.02 9.82
CA GLY A 8 9.36 36.44 11.01
C GLY A 8 10.26 35.91 12.12
N GLN A 9 11.60 35.85 11.98
CA GLN A 9 12.47 35.39 13.07
C GLN A 9 13.63 36.35 13.34
N PRO A 10 13.84 36.82 14.59
CA PRO A 10 15.10 37.41 14.98
C PRO A 10 16.19 36.32 15.06
N GLY A 11 17.20 36.39 14.18
CA GLY A 11 18.38 35.51 14.22
C GLY A 11 19.11 35.43 12.88
N ILE A 12 20.44 35.22 12.92
CA ILE A 12 21.24 34.91 11.72
C ILE A 12 21.01 33.43 11.39
N GLN A 13 20.22 33.16 10.35
CA GLN A 13 20.06 31.82 9.80
C GLN A 13 20.80 31.73 8.46
N SER A 14 21.21 30.51 8.11
CA SER A 14 21.62 30.22 6.73
C SER A 14 20.47 30.60 5.79
N GLY A 15 20.77 31.30 4.71
CA GLY A 15 19.74 31.71 3.75
C GLY A 15 19.07 30.49 3.14
N ASN A 16 17.79 30.29 3.45
CA ASN A 16 16.99 29.25 2.81
C ASN A 16 16.40 29.79 1.50
N THR A 17 16.63 29.08 0.40
CA THR A 17 16.02 29.44 -0.89
C THR A 17 14.62 28.84 -0.94
N VAL A 18 13.61 29.71 -0.92
CA VAL A 18 12.21 29.29 -1.09
C VAL A 18 11.84 29.44 -2.56
N THR A 19 11.50 28.34 -3.22
CA THR A 19 11.06 28.36 -4.63
C THR A 19 9.55 28.49 -4.69
N TYR A 20 9.05 29.54 -5.33
CA TYR A 20 7.64 29.68 -5.63
C TYR A 20 7.17 28.56 -6.56
N ARG A 21 6.06 27.89 -6.22
CA ARG A 21 5.44 26.86 -7.05
C ARG A 21 4.05 27.27 -7.49
N GLN A 22 3.81 27.21 -8.80
CA GLN A 22 2.48 27.42 -9.38
C GLN A 22 1.77 26.07 -9.54
N VAL A 23 1.12 25.63 -8.46
CA VAL A 23 0.43 24.33 -8.37
C VAL A 23 -0.80 24.25 -9.28
N PHE A 24 -1.45 25.39 -9.53
CA PHE A 24 -2.65 25.49 -10.36
C PHE A 24 -2.36 26.29 -11.64
N ARG A 25 -2.82 25.78 -12.79
CA ARG A 25 -2.67 26.48 -14.09
C ARG A 25 -3.44 27.79 -14.15
N GLN A 26 -4.58 27.84 -13.47
CA GLN A 26 -5.45 29.01 -13.36
C GLN A 26 -5.65 29.29 -11.86
N PRO A 27 -4.72 30.02 -11.22
CA PRO A 27 -4.79 30.27 -9.78
C PRO A 27 -6.05 31.07 -9.39
N GLU A 28 -6.64 31.82 -10.31
CA GLU A 28 -7.86 32.61 -10.09
C GLU A 28 -9.12 31.74 -9.99
N SER A 29 -9.11 30.52 -10.55
CA SER A 29 -10.26 29.62 -10.57
C SER A 29 -10.26 28.63 -9.39
N VAL A 30 -9.34 28.78 -8.45
CA VAL A 30 -9.21 27.90 -7.28
C VAL A 30 -10.23 28.33 -6.22
N LEU A 31 -11.02 27.37 -5.75
CA LEU A 31 -11.94 27.58 -4.63
C LEU A 31 -11.33 26.98 -3.36
N TYR A 32 -11.52 27.69 -2.24
CA TYR A 32 -10.97 27.34 -0.94
C TYR A 32 -12.07 27.02 0.07
N PHE A 33 -11.81 26.05 0.96
CA PHE A 33 -12.75 25.72 2.02
C PHE A 33 -13.01 26.96 2.90
N PRO A 34 -14.28 27.28 3.21
CA PRO A 34 -14.59 28.37 4.12
C PRO A 34 -14.05 28.04 5.52
N GLY A 35 -13.36 29.00 6.13
CA GLY A 35 -12.81 28.86 7.49
C GLY A 35 -11.46 28.13 7.58
N GLY A 36 -10.87 27.70 6.46
CA GLY A 36 -9.54 27.07 6.47
C GLY A 36 -9.47 25.80 7.32
N GLY A 37 -8.34 25.58 7.99
CA GLY A 37 -8.13 24.46 8.90
C GLY A 37 -6.82 24.61 9.66
N THR A 38 -6.41 23.57 10.37
CA THR A 38 -5.18 23.62 11.19
C THR A 38 -4.22 22.53 10.75
N ILE A 39 -3.00 22.91 10.39
CA ILE A 39 -1.88 21.99 10.17
C ILE A 39 -1.32 21.57 11.52
N ASP A 40 -1.19 20.26 11.71
CA ASP A 40 -0.66 19.72 12.94
C ASP A 40 0.80 20.10 13.11
N LYS A 41 1.18 20.49 14.34
CA LYS A 41 2.55 20.88 14.68
C LYS A 41 3.60 19.86 14.27
N ALA A 42 3.28 18.57 14.27
CA ALA A 42 4.18 17.50 13.87
C ALA A 42 4.26 17.28 12.35
N SER A 43 3.80 18.22 11.52
CA SER A 43 3.90 18.14 10.06
C SER A 43 5.29 18.55 9.58
N GLN A 44 5.85 17.79 8.64
CA GLN A 44 7.13 18.10 7.99
C GLN A 44 7.12 17.63 6.54
N ASP A 45 7.84 18.35 5.68
CA ASP A 45 8.09 17.96 4.28
C ASP A 45 9.43 17.23 4.21
N TYR A 46 9.38 15.90 4.22
CA TYR A 46 10.54 15.02 4.31
C TYR A 46 11.54 15.19 3.14
N GLY A 47 11.06 15.67 1.99
CA GLY A 47 11.89 15.85 0.79
C GLY A 47 12.35 17.28 0.57
N ASN A 48 12.18 18.16 1.56
CA ASN A 48 12.61 19.56 1.50
C ASN A 48 13.89 19.77 2.32
N ASP A 49 14.77 20.64 1.82
CA ASP A 49 16.00 21.01 2.53
C ASP A 49 15.69 21.79 3.82
N ASP A 50 14.60 22.56 3.81
CA ASP A 50 14.00 23.15 5.00
C ASP A 50 12.76 22.33 5.42
N PRO A 51 12.90 21.36 6.34
CA PRO A 51 11.81 20.47 6.73
C PRO A 51 10.66 21.19 7.45
N LEU A 52 10.89 22.43 7.92
CA LEU A 52 9.87 23.27 8.54
C LEU A 52 9.09 24.10 7.52
N THR A 53 9.43 24.08 6.24
CA THR A 53 8.64 24.72 5.20
C THR A 53 7.90 23.66 4.39
N LEU A 54 6.56 23.66 4.46
CA LEU A 54 5.71 22.79 3.65
C LEU A 54 5.56 23.39 2.25
N ARG A 55 6.15 22.76 1.23
CA ARG A 55 6.17 23.30 -0.13
C ARG A 55 4.78 23.32 -0.78
N GLY A 56 4.55 24.31 -1.65
CA GLY A 56 3.39 24.29 -2.54
C GLY A 56 3.31 22.99 -3.34
N GLY A 57 2.13 22.40 -3.42
CA GLY A 57 1.88 21.13 -4.11
C GLY A 57 2.12 19.89 -3.25
N LEU A 58 2.49 20.04 -1.98
CA LEU A 58 2.56 18.92 -1.04
C LEU A 58 1.16 18.36 -0.77
N LEU A 59 1.00 17.04 -0.95
CA LEU A 59 -0.27 16.33 -0.72
C LEU A 59 -0.61 16.29 0.78
N MET A 60 -1.82 16.73 1.12
CA MET A 60 -2.28 16.86 2.50
C MET A 60 -3.54 16.02 2.75
N GLY A 61 -3.56 15.34 3.89
CA GLY A 61 -4.69 14.55 4.37
C GLY A 61 -5.11 15.01 5.77
N ARG A 62 -6.27 14.52 6.23
CA ARG A 62 -6.80 14.83 7.56
C ARG A 62 -6.60 13.66 8.50
N VAL A 63 -5.93 13.91 9.62
CA VAL A 63 -5.79 12.93 10.70
C VAL A 63 -7.19 12.56 11.23
N THR A 64 -7.42 11.27 11.49
CA THR A 64 -8.72 10.78 11.96
C THR A 64 -9.13 11.43 13.28
N SER A 65 -8.19 11.47 14.22
CA SER A 65 -8.33 12.15 15.52
C SER A 65 -7.82 13.59 15.43
N GLY A 66 -8.53 14.52 16.07
CA GLY A 66 -8.17 15.95 16.07
C GLY A 66 -8.41 16.69 14.75
N LYS A 67 -8.66 15.99 13.63
CA LYS A 67 -9.02 16.55 12.30
C LYS A 67 -8.02 17.57 11.74
N LYS A 68 -6.78 17.55 12.25
CA LYS A 68 -5.69 18.38 11.77
C LYS A 68 -5.13 17.85 10.46
N TRP A 69 -4.51 18.73 9.70
CA TRP A 69 -3.89 18.42 8.42
C TRP A 69 -2.44 17.99 8.60
N ARG A 70 -2.05 16.94 7.86
CA ARG A 70 -0.67 16.45 7.78
C ARG A 70 -0.35 16.03 6.35
N PRO A 71 0.94 16.06 5.94
CA PRO A 71 1.36 15.49 4.68
C PRO A 71 0.96 14.01 4.58
N SER A 72 0.31 13.62 3.48
CA SER A 72 -0.23 12.27 3.28
C SER A 72 0.82 11.23 2.95
N LEU A 73 1.95 11.67 2.41
CA LEU A 73 3.07 10.82 2.06
C LEU A 73 4.21 11.06 3.05
N MET A 74 4.82 9.98 3.54
CA MET A 74 6.07 10.01 4.30
C MET A 74 7.29 9.75 3.40
N GLY A 75 7.05 9.17 2.22
CA GLY A 75 8.08 8.91 1.22
C GLY A 75 7.65 7.92 0.15
N LYS A 76 8.64 7.36 -0.54
CA LYS A 76 8.45 6.35 -1.59
C LYS A 76 9.61 5.37 -1.64
N MET A 77 9.36 4.18 -2.17
CA MET A 77 10.38 3.17 -2.43
C MET A 77 11.33 3.63 -3.55
N ILE A 78 12.64 3.42 -3.42
CA ILE A 78 13.63 4.00 -4.35
C ILE A 78 14.48 3.01 -5.16
N THR A 79 14.72 1.78 -4.68
CA THR A 79 15.75 0.91 -5.31
C THR A 79 15.18 -0.24 -6.12
N ALA A 80 14.39 -1.11 -5.49
CA ALA A 80 13.89 -2.33 -6.12
C ALA A 80 12.40 -2.55 -5.81
N ALA A 81 11.71 -3.23 -6.73
CA ALA A 81 10.35 -3.67 -6.51
C ALA A 81 10.33 -4.66 -5.34
N LEU A 82 9.32 -4.55 -4.48
CA LEU A 82 9.10 -5.51 -3.41
C LEU A 82 8.63 -6.82 -4.04
N THR A 83 9.28 -7.92 -3.68
CA THR A 83 8.82 -9.26 -4.07
C THR A 83 7.75 -9.76 -3.08
N SER A 84 7.01 -10.80 -3.45
CA SER A 84 5.94 -11.33 -2.60
C SER A 84 6.39 -11.75 -1.19
N VAL A 85 7.65 -12.15 -1.05
CA VAL A 85 8.25 -12.61 0.22
C VAL A 85 9.34 -11.66 0.74
N GLY A 86 9.46 -10.46 0.15
CA GLY A 86 10.49 -9.50 0.54
C GLY A 86 10.31 -9.03 1.98
N THR A 87 11.42 -9.00 2.73
CA THR A 87 11.45 -8.61 4.16
C THR A 87 12.16 -7.27 4.40
N SER A 88 12.50 -6.56 3.33
CA SER A 88 13.09 -5.24 3.42
C SER A 88 12.58 -4.31 2.33
N ILE A 89 12.48 -3.03 2.68
CA ILE A 89 12.20 -1.94 1.74
C ILE A 89 13.29 -0.89 1.89
N THR A 90 13.84 -0.43 0.77
CA THR A 90 14.79 0.69 0.76
C THR A 90 14.09 1.97 0.32
N VAL A 91 14.20 2.99 1.18
CA VAL A 91 13.71 4.35 0.97
C VAL A 91 14.86 5.34 1.10
N SER A 92 14.60 6.64 0.87
CA SER A 92 15.60 7.66 1.18
C SER A 92 15.83 7.78 2.69
N VAL A 93 17.03 8.23 3.06
CA VAL A 93 17.39 8.57 4.45
C VAL A 93 16.38 9.51 5.10
N ALA A 94 15.89 10.50 4.33
CA ALA A 94 14.90 11.44 4.82
C ALA A 94 13.52 10.80 5.05
N THR A 95 13.10 9.88 4.17
CA THR A 95 11.88 9.07 4.37
C THR A 95 11.99 8.22 5.62
N ALA A 96 13.13 7.55 5.84
CA ALA A 96 13.35 6.71 7.02
C ALA A 96 13.31 7.53 8.32
N LYS A 97 13.92 8.72 8.32
CA LYS A 97 13.83 9.66 9.45
C LYS A 97 12.40 10.12 9.70
N GLU A 98 11.65 10.44 8.65
CA GLU A 98 10.24 10.83 8.78
C GLU A 98 9.36 9.69 9.32
N LEU A 99 9.58 8.45 8.87
CA LEU A 99 8.89 7.27 9.40
C LEU A 99 9.14 7.11 10.91
N VAL A 100 10.41 7.17 11.33
CA VAL A 100 10.77 7.06 12.76
C VAL A 100 10.15 8.19 13.58
N ARG A 101 10.09 9.40 13.04
CA ARG A 101 9.50 10.54 13.74
C ARG A 101 7.98 10.42 13.87
N ARG A 102 7.28 9.91 12.85
CA ARG A 102 5.82 9.80 12.86
C ARG A 102 5.27 8.58 13.59
N VAL A 103 5.93 7.45 13.41
CA VAL A 103 5.42 6.14 13.86
C VAL A 103 6.34 5.51 14.89
N GLY A 104 7.65 5.68 14.76
CA GLY A 104 8.66 5.10 15.64
C GLY A 104 9.61 4.14 14.91
N THR A 105 10.51 3.51 15.65
CA THR A 105 11.49 2.54 15.11
C THR A 105 10.89 1.18 14.77
N SER A 106 9.66 0.92 15.23
CA SER A 106 8.81 -0.22 14.86
C SER A 106 7.35 0.23 14.78
N GLY A 107 6.50 -0.53 14.09
CA GLY A 107 5.07 -0.21 13.97
C GLY A 107 4.46 -0.64 12.65
N THR A 108 3.53 0.17 12.14
CA THR A 108 2.88 -0.07 10.85
C THR A 108 2.82 1.19 10.00
N PHE A 109 2.88 1.02 8.68
CA PHE A 109 2.60 2.06 7.69
C PHE A 109 1.80 1.46 6.54
N LYS A 110 1.22 2.31 5.68
CA LYS A 110 0.56 1.87 4.45
C LYS A 110 1.51 2.00 3.26
N LEU A 111 1.58 0.96 2.44
CA LEU A 111 2.26 0.97 1.16
C LEU A 111 1.22 1.01 0.04
N THR A 112 1.28 2.02 -0.79
CA THR A 112 0.37 2.18 -1.93
C THR A 112 1.12 2.16 -3.24
N GLY A 113 0.73 1.25 -4.13
CA GLY A 113 1.27 1.13 -5.48
C GLY A 113 0.81 -0.15 -6.18
N PRO A 114 1.04 -0.27 -7.48
CA PRO A 114 0.63 -1.46 -8.22
C PRO A 114 1.61 -2.63 -8.01
N THR A 115 1.14 -3.84 -8.30
CA THR A 115 1.95 -5.08 -8.26
C THR A 115 2.90 -5.20 -9.46
N ALA A 116 2.60 -4.48 -10.54
CA ALA A 116 3.38 -4.39 -11.77
C ALA A 116 3.33 -2.95 -12.31
N ALA A 117 4.32 -2.55 -13.10
CA ALA A 117 4.41 -1.19 -13.62
C ALA A 117 3.15 -0.82 -14.43
N ASN A 118 2.63 0.39 -14.21
CA ASN A 118 1.39 0.89 -14.81
C ASN A 118 0.14 0.05 -14.49
N GLY A 119 0.22 -0.84 -13.49
CA GLY A 119 -0.91 -1.62 -13.02
C GLY A 119 -1.90 -0.80 -12.19
N THR A 120 -2.97 -1.43 -11.73
CA THR A 120 -3.91 -0.79 -10.79
C THR A 120 -3.25 -0.67 -9.42
N ALA A 121 -3.20 0.56 -8.88
CA ALA A 121 -2.67 0.79 -7.55
C ALA A 121 -3.54 0.11 -6.48
N ARG A 122 -2.88 -0.43 -5.46
CA ARG A 122 -3.51 -1.01 -4.27
C ARG A 122 -2.80 -0.53 -3.02
N THR A 123 -3.45 -0.68 -1.88
CA THR A 123 -2.89 -0.29 -0.58
C THR A 123 -2.83 -1.49 0.34
N VAL A 124 -1.68 -1.72 0.96
CA VAL A 124 -1.47 -2.77 1.97
C VAL A 124 -0.85 -2.15 3.21
N THR A 125 -1.32 -2.55 4.39
CA THR A 125 -0.68 -2.19 5.66
C THR A 125 0.52 -3.10 5.89
N ILE A 126 1.70 -2.51 6.09
CA ILE A 126 2.96 -3.18 6.31
C ILE A 126 3.37 -3.03 7.77
N THR A 127 3.70 -4.14 8.41
CA THR A 127 4.30 -4.17 9.74
C THR A 127 5.82 -4.16 9.61
N TYR A 128 6.50 -3.36 10.42
CA TYR A 128 7.96 -3.25 10.43
C TYR A 128 8.52 -3.31 11.85
N SER A 129 9.73 -3.86 11.97
CA SER A 129 10.40 -4.11 13.25
C SER A 129 11.63 -3.26 13.48
N ALA A 130 12.22 -2.69 12.42
CA ALA A 130 13.38 -1.83 12.51
C ALA A 130 13.45 -0.86 11.34
N VAL A 131 14.09 0.29 11.57
CA VAL A 131 14.40 1.30 10.55
C VAL A 131 15.84 1.75 10.73
N ASP A 132 16.65 1.62 9.68
CA ASP A 132 17.98 2.22 9.63
C ASP A 132 17.88 3.62 9.00
N THR A 133 17.95 4.65 9.83
CA THR A 133 17.89 6.06 9.41
C THR A 133 19.18 6.57 8.78
N THR A 134 20.21 5.74 8.63
CA THR A 134 21.47 6.07 7.94
C THR A 134 21.46 5.55 6.52
N THR A 135 20.94 4.34 6.31
CA THR A 135 20.89 3.70 4.98
C THR A 135 19.53 3.80 4.31
N GLY A 136 18.45 4.06 5.07
CA GLY A 136 17.08 4.08 4.56
C GLY A 136 16.45 2.70 4.43
N VAL A 137 17.03 1.66 5.02
CA VAL A 137 16.46 0.30 5.00
C VAL A 137 15.44 0.14 6.12
N ILE A 138 14.26 -0.33 5.77
CA ILE A 138 13.17 -0.68 6.69
C ILE A 138 13.03 -2.20 6.68
N THR A 139 13.16 -2.83 7.85
CA THR A 139 12.94 -4.27 8.02
C THR A 139 11.46 -4.53 8.25
N ILE A 140 10.83 -5.24 7.32
CA ILE A 140 9.39 -5.50 7.32
C ILE A 140 9.09 -6.98 7.53
N THR A 141 7.90 -7.25 8.07
CA THR A 141 7.26 -8.55 7.85
C THR A 141 6.86 -8.63 6.38
N ALA A 142 7.03 -9.80 5.76
CA ALA A 142 6.67 -9.99 4.35
C ALA A 142 5.23 -9.50 4.09
N ALA A 143 5.09 -8.67 3.06
CA ALA A 143 3.80 -8.09 2.68
C ALA A 143 2.83 -9.14 2.13
N GLY A 144 3.39 -10.20 1.51
CA GLY A 144 2.61 -11.28 0.95
C GLY A 144 2.37 -12.39 1.97
N VAL A 145 1.16 -12.95 1.91
CA VAL A 145 0.74 -14.06 2.77
C VAL A 145 0.17 -15.15 1.88
N ASN A 146 0.60 -16.39 2.05
CA ASN A 146 0.06 -17.52 1.30
C ASN A 146 -1.40 -17.78 1.69
N GLU A 147 -2.20 -18.17 0.70
CA GLU A 147 -3.53 -18.69 0.99
C GLU A 147 -3.41 -20.02 1.72
N VAL A 148 -4.19 -20.19 2.78
CA VAL A 148 -4.33 -21.45 3.50
C VAL A 148 -5.81 -21.81 3.55
N GLN A 149 -6.13 -22.97 3.01
CA GLN A 149 -7.45 -23.57 3.13
C GLN A 149 -7.34 -24.86 3.94
N THR A 150 -8.36 -25.21 4.70
CA THR A 150 -8.37 -26.36 5.59
C THR A 150 -9.50 -27.29 5.20
N LEU A 151 -9.17 -28.55 4.94
CA LEU A 151 -10.12 -29.63 4.78
C LEU A 151 -10.49 -30.13 6.18
N ASN A 152 -11.75 -29.95 6.53
CA ASN A 152 -12.32 -30.34 7.80
C ASN A 152 -13.12 -31.61 7.61
N TRP A 153 -12.68 -32.69 8.23
CA TRP A 153 -13.40 -33.97 8.19
C TRP A 153 -14.22 -34.11 9.46
N THR A 154 -15.53 -34.28 9.32
CA THR A 154 -16.43 -34.44 10.48
C THR A 154 -16.12 -35.74 11.23
N ASN A 155 -15.82 -36.79 10.48
CA ASN A 155 -15.44 -38.12 10.96
C ASN A 155 -14.24 -38.59 10.12
N ALA A 156 -13.40 -39.51 10.61
CA ALA A 156 -12.26 -40.06 9.84
C ALA A 156 -12.51 -41.51 9.33
N PRO A 157 -13.55 -41.79 8.51
CA PRO A 157 -13.67 -43.08 7.87
C PRO A 157 -12.56 -43.25 6.81
N ALA A 158 -12.41 -44.46 6.27
CA ALA A 158 -11.53 -44.71 5.13
C ALA A 158 -12.32 -44.73 3.82
N GLY A 159 -11.72 -44.26 2.73
CA GLY A 159 -12.37 -44.23 1.43
C GLY A 159 -11.51 -43.57 0.35
N THR A 160 -12.16 -43.14 -0.74
CA THR A 160 -11.56 -42.30 -1.79
C THR A 160 -12.40 -41.06 -2.07
N PHE A 161 -11.75 -40.01 -2.59
CA PHE A 161 -12.41 -38.80 -3.11
C PHE A 161 -11.56 -38.18 -4.24
N ARG A 162 -12.03 -37.09 -4.85
CA ARG A 162 -11.24 -36.25 -5.75
C ARG A 162 -11.34 -34.79 -5.31
N LEU A 163 -10.31 -34.03 -5.66
CA LEU A 163 -10.33 -32.57 -5.53
C LEU A 163 -10.45 -31.96 -6.92
N ARG A 164 -11.19 -30.86 -6.99
CA ARG A 164 -11.19 -29.96 -8.13
C ARG A 164 -10.56 -28.65 -7.71
N ILE A 165 -9.50 -28.24 -8.40
CA ILE A 165 -8.67 -27.10 -8.02
C ILE A 165 -8.39 -26.30 -9.29
N LYS A 166 -8.50 -24.98 -9.20
CA LYS A 166 -8.18 -24.10 -10.31
C LYS A 166 -6.66 -23.97 -10.43
N ASP A 167 -6.12 -24.22 -11.61
CA ASP A 167 -4.71 -24.03 -11.88
C ASP A 167 -4.35 -22.55 -12.07
N SER A 168 -3.05 -22.26 -12.20
CA SER A 168 -2.55 -20.89 -12.40
C SER A 168 -2.97 -20.24 -13.73
N SER A 169 -3.51 -21.02 -14.67
CA SER A 169 -4.11 -20.52 -15.92
C SER A 169 -5.60 -20.23 -15.78
N GLY A 170 -6.21 -20.59 -14.65
CA GLY A 170 -7.62 -20.40 -14.38
C GLY A 170 -8.51 -21.58 -14.79
N VAL A 171 -7.94 -22.74 -15.10
CA VAL A 171 -8.72 -23.93 -15.50
C VAL A 171 -8.92 -24.86 -14.31
N LEU A 172 -10.14 -25.38 -14.14
CA LEU A 172 -10.46 -26.31 -13.06
C LEU A 172 -9.93 -27.70 -13.41
N GLN A 173 -8.95 -28.18 -12.64
CA GLN A 173 -8.33 -29.50 -12.77
C GLN A 173 -8.90 -30.46 -11.76
N SER A 174 -9.19 -31.70 -12.18
CA SER A 174 -9.61 -32.79 -11.30
C SER A 174 -8.44 -33.69 -10.98
N THR A 175 -8.18 -33.94 -9.70
CA THR A 175 -7.15 -34.89 -9.29
C THR A 175 -7.52 -36.33 -9.66
N GLN A 176 -6.51 -37.21 -9.63
CA GLN A 176 -6.75 -38.65 -9.48
C GLN A 176 -7.50 -38.96 -8.17
N ARG A 177 -8.02 -40.18 -8.03
CA ARG A 177 -8.66 -40.60 -6.78
C ARG A 177 -7.63 -40.60 -5.65
N ILE A 178 -7.94 -39.87 -4.58
CA ILE A 178 -7.14 -39.75 -3.37
C ILE A 178 -7.71 -40.71 -2.34
N THR A 179 -6.91 -41.66 -1.89
CA THR A 179 -7.28 -42.56 -0.79
C THR A 179 -7.02 -41.86 0.55
N TYR A 180 -7.99 -41.92 1.46
CA TYR A 180 -7.85 -41.45 2.84
C TYR A 180 -8.15 -42.56 3.83
N SER A 181 -7.54 -42.46 5.00
CA SER A 181 -7.73 -43.36 6.12
C SER A 181 -7.49 -42.59 7.42
N ALA A 182 -7.63 -43.25 8.57
CA ALA A 182 -7.33 -42.65 9.88
C ALA A 182 -5.85 -42.23 10.06
N THR A 183 -4.95 -42.60 9.13
CA THR A 183 -3.52 -42.26 9.21
C THR A 183 -3.23 -40.96 8.47
N ILE A 184 -2.99 -39.89 9.23
CA ILE A 184 -2.69 -38.56 8.69
C ILE A 184 -1.50 -38.55 7.71
N GLY A 185 -0.40 -39.25 8.03
CA GLY A 185 0.79 -39.27 7.17
C GLY A 185 0.51 -39.81 5.77
N THR A 186 -0.31 -40.86 5.66
CA THR A 186 -0.73 -41.43 4.38
C THR A 186 -1.64 -40.48 3.61
N LEU A 187 -2.58 -39.83 4.30
CA LEU A 187 -3.46 -38.84 3.69
C LEU A 187 -2.67 -37.66 3.10
N LEU A 188 -1.73 -37.10 3.86
CA LEU A 188 -0.88 -36.00 3.40
C LEU A 188 -0.06 -36.39 2.16
N ALA A 189 0.54 -37.58 2.16
CA ALA A 189 1.30 -38.08 1.02
C ALA A 189 0.43 -38.27 -0.24
N ASN A 190 -0.77 -38.83 -0.07
CA ASN A 190 -1.71 -39.04 -1.18
C ASN A 190 -2.24 -37.72 -1.73
N LEU A 191 -2.56 -36.76 -0.87
CA LEU A 191 -2.94 -35.40 -1.24
C LEU A 191 -1.84 -34.72 -2.05
N GLN A 192 -0.59 -34.76 -1.54
CA GLN A 192 0.56 -34.16 -2.21
C GLN A 192 0.77 -34.74 -3.60
N ALA A 193 0.81 -36.07 -3.72
CA ALA A 193 0.99 -36.75 -5.00
C ALA A 193 -0.13 -36.45 -6.00
N ALA A 194 -1.37 -36.32 -5.53
CA ALA A 194 -2.52 -36.04 -6.37
C ALA A 194 -2.56 -34.58 -6.85
N THR A 195 -2.20 -33.61 -6.00
CA THR A 195 -2.16 -32.19 -6.40
C THR A 195 -0.95 -31.87 -7.27
N ASP A 196 0.21 -32.45 -6.99
CA ASP A 196 1.42 -32.23 -7.80
C ASP A 196 1.25 -32.75 -9.24
N ALA A 197 0.45 -33.80 -9.42
CA ALA A 197 0.19 -34.40 -10.73
C ALA A 197 -0.68 -33.53 -11.65
N VAL A 198 -1.52 -32.64 -11.09
CA VAL A 198 -2.47 -31.81 -11.87
C VAL A 198 -2.11 -30.33 -11.88
N LEU A 199 -1.32 -29.88 -10.92
CA LEU A 199 -0.83 -28.50 -10.84
C LEU A 199 0.66 -28.49 -11.22
N ALA A 200 1.51 -28.01 -10.32
CA ALA A 200 2.95 -28.14 -10.37
C ALA A 200 3.43 -28.72 -9.03
N THR A 201 4.63 -29.28 -9.01
CA THR A 201 5.25 -29.78 -7.78
C THR A 201 5.26 -28.72 -6.69
N ASN A 202 4.75 -29.05 -5.51
CA ASN A 202 4.63 -28.15 -4.37
C ASN A 202 3.85 -26.85 -4.66
N ALA A 203 2.95 -26.87 -5.65
CA ALA A 203 1.95 -25.81 -5.85
C ALA A 203 1.14 -25.58 -4.56
N ILE A 204 0.74 -26.69 -3.95
CA ILE A 204 0.10 -26.77 -2.64
C ILE A 204 0.98 -27.66 -1.77
N VAL A 205 1.25 -27.19 -0.55
CA VAL A 205 1.93 -27.97 0.49
C VAL A 205 0.89 -28.36 1.52
N TRP A 206 0.70 -29.68 1.68
CA TRP A 206 -0.25 -30.25 2.61
C TRP A 206 0.37 -30.48 3.98
N SER A 207 -0.33 -30.10 5.05
CA SER A 207 0.12 -30.32 6.43
C SER A 207 -1.04 -30.60 7.38
N GLY A 208 -0.74 -31.15 8.54
CA GLY A 208 -1.74 -31.48 9.56
C GLY A 208 -1.22 -32.53 10.54
N SER A 209 -1.76 -32.54 11.76
CA SER A 209 -1.44 -33.55 12.78
C SER A 209 -2.59 -34.52 13.05
N VAL A 210 -3.78 -34.21 12.53
CA VAL A 210 -5.00 -35.00 12.69
C VAL A 210 -5.76 -35.02 11.36
N VAL A 211 -6.45 -36.11 11.07
CA VAL A 211 -7.23 -36.26 9.83
C VAL A 211 -8.40 -35.26 9.77
N THR A 212 -8.91 -34.83 10.92
CA THR A 212 -10.04 -33.89 11.01
C THR A 212 -9.70 -32.47 10.57
N ALA A 213 -8.42 -32.11 10.45
CA ALA A 213 -7.98 -30.78 10.06
C ALA A 213 -6.68 -30.86 9.24
N VAL A 214 -6.82 -30.79 7.92
CA VAL A 214 -5.70 -30.87 6.97
C VAL A 214 -5.58 -29.54 6.23
N ALA A 215 -4.45 -28.86 6.39
CA ALA A 215 -4.19 -27.57 5.77
C ALA A 215 -3.52 -27.73 4.39
N ALA A 216 -4.08 -27.06 3.40
CA ALA A 216 -3.52 -26.80 2.07
C ALA A 216 -2.91 -25.40 2.05
N THR A 217 -1.58 -25.30 2.03
CA THR A 217 -0.88 -24.01 1.88
C THR A 217 -0.48 -23.81 0.43
N PHE A 218 -1.01 -22.78 -0.21
CA PHE A 218 -0.70 -22.43 -1.60
C PHE A 218 0.62 -21.66 -1.66
N SER A 219 1.69 -22.33 -2.07
CA SER A 219 3.07 -21.82 -1.94
C SER A 219 3.93 -21.96 -3.20
N GLY A 220 3.47 -22.66 -4.24
CA GLY A 220 4.25 -22.78 -5.48
C GLY A 220 4.06 -21.60 -6.43
N THR A 221 4.86 -21.59 -7.49
CA THR A 221 4.82 -20.56 -8.54
C THR A 221 3.42 -20.43 -9.13
N GLY A 222 2.90 -19.20 -9.19
CA GLY A 222 1.53 -18.92 -9.66
C GLY A 222 0.45 -19.02 -8.57
N TYR A 223 0.79 -19.49 -7.37
CA TYR A 223 -0.13 -19.64 -6.24
C TYR A 223 0.31 -18.87 -4.99
N ALA A 224 1.63 -18.85 -4.72
CA ALA A 224 2.22 -18.22 -3.55
C ALA A 224 1.82 -16.75 -3.44
N ALA A 225 1.42 -16.36 -2.23
CA ALA A 225 0.99 -14.99 -1.91
C ALA A 225 -0.08 -14.47 -2.89
N LEU A 226 -1.04 -15.29 -3.31
CA LEU A 226 -2.13 -14.84 -4.17
C LEU A 226 -3.46 -15.39 -3.62
N PRO A 227 -4.55 -14.61 -3.69
CA PRO A 227 -5.88 -15.14 -3.41
C PRO A 227 -6.18 -16.34 -4.32
N GLN A 228 -6.75 -17.39 -3.74
CA GLN A 228 -7.14 -18.61 -4.46
C GLN A 228 -8.65 -18.85 -4.35
N GLU A 229 -9.20 -19.51 -5.37
CA GLU A 229 -10.55 -20.04 -5.26
C GLU A 229 -10.56 -21.24 -4.30
N PHE A 230 -11.73 -21.53 -3.73
CA PHE A 230 -11.89 -22.66 -2.83
C PHE A 230 -11.57 -23.97 -3.55
N ILE A 231 -10.80 -24.84 -2.88
CA ILE A 231 -10.70 -26.24 -3.25
C ILE A 231 -12.10 -26.83 -3.18
N ILE A 232 -12.51 -27.51 -4.24
CA ILE A 232 -13.80 -28.18 -4.29
C ILE A 232 -13.56 -29.66 -4.04
N VAL A 233 -14.20 -30.21 -3.02
CA VAL A 233 -14.27 -31.66 -2.83
C VAL A 233 -15.35 -32.20 -3.77
N ASP A 234 -14.97 -33.17 -4.60
CA ASP A 234 -15.91 -33.84 -5.49
C ASP A 234 -16.73 -34.87 -4.69
N THR A 235 -17.97 -34.49 -4.34
CA THR A 235 -18.87 -35.29 -3.51
C THR A 235 -19.33 -36.56 -4.20
N ASP A 236 -19.42 -36.58 -5.53
CA ASP A 236 -19.75 -37.79 -6.28
C ASP A 236 -18.61 -38.81 -6.23
N GLY A 237 -17.39 -38.34 -5.98
CA GLY A 237 -16.21 -39.15 -5.78
C GLY A 237 -16.02 -39.65 -4.35
N LEU A 238 -16.75 -39.10 -3.37
CA LEU A 238 -16.57 -39.38 -1.94
C LEU A 238 -17.28 -40.67 -1.54
N THR A 239 -16.52 -41.64 -1.04
CA THR A 239 -17.08 -42.96 -0.70
C THR A 239 -17.47 -43.13 0.77
N ALA A 240 -17.05 -42.23 1.67
CA ALA A 240 -17.42 -42.24 3.10
C ALA A 240 -17.15 -40.92 3.85
N GLY A 241 -17.98 -40.58 4.84
CA GLY A 241 -17.79 -39.37 5.65
C GLY A 241 -18.08 -38.09 4.89
N ASP A 242 -17.77 -36.96 5.53
CA ASP A 242 -18.05 -35.61 5.02
C ASP A 242 -16.80 -34.74 5.15
N VAL A 243 -16.56 -33.91 4.14
CA VAL A 243 -15.44 -32.96 4.08
C VAL A 243 -15.97 -31.59 3.74
N ASP A 244 -15.61 -30.62 4.57
CA ASP A 244 -15.83 -29.21 4.28
C ASP A 244 -14.51 -28.48 4.10
N VAL A 245 -14.49 -27.42 3.30
CA VAL A 245 -13.29 -26.62 3.05
C VAL A 245 -13.50 -25.22 3.60
N THR A 246 -12.69 -24.84 4.59
CA THR A 246 -12.70 -23.51 5.17
C THR A 246 -11.45 -22.75 4.75
N ARG A 247 -11.56 -21.43 4.59
CA ARG A 247 -10.40 -20.56 4.36
C ARG A 247 -9.88 -20.12 5.71
N THR A 248 -8.65 -20.51 6.02
CA THR A 248 -7.97 -20.16 7.26
C THR A 248 -7.21 -18.84 7.10
N THR A 249 -6.59 -18.66 5.93
CA THR A 249 -5.88 -17.42 5.58
C THR A 249 -6.14 -17.07 4.13
N THR A 250 -6.53 -15.83 3.85
CA THR A 250 -6.65 -15.31 2.48
C THR A 250 -5.27 -14.98 1.93
N GLY A 251 -4.98 -15.45 0.72
CA GLY A 251 -3.74 -15.07 0.06
C GLY A 251 -3.69 -13.57 -0.23
N VAL A 252 -2.55 -12.95 0.00
CA VAL A 252 -2.32 -11.51 -0.27
C VAL A 252 -1.07 -11.38 -1.10
N ASP A 253 -1.18 -10.71 -2.25
CA ASP A 253 0.00 -10.37 -3.06
C ASP A 253 0.92 -9.45 -2.26
N GLY A 254 2.20 -9.76 -2.17
CA GLY A 254 3.19 -8.92 -1.49
C GLY A 254 3.93 -7.98 -2.43
N ARG A 255 3.71 -8.08 -3.75
CA ARG A 255 4.51 -7.36 -4.74
C ARG A 255 4.13 -5.88 -4.85
N PHE A 256 5.14 -5.03 -4.98
CA PHE A 256 4.96 -3.60 -5.24
C PHE A 256 6.07 -3.08 -6.14
N VAL A 257 5.74 -2.16 -7.04
CA VAL A 257 6.75 -1.50 -7.89
C VAL A 257 7.59 -0.48 -7.13
N VAL A 258 8.77 -0.16 -7.69
CA VAL A 258 9.56 1.01 -7.26
C VAL A 258 8.70 2.27 -7.40
N GLY A 259 8.86 3.21 -6.48
CA GLY A 259 8.07 4.44 -6.45
C GLY A 259 6.74 4.31 -5.69
N SER A 260 6.37 3.12 -5.22
CA SER A 260 5.21 2.94 -4.33
C SER A 260 5.33 3.83 -3.09
N PHE A 261 4.22 4.46 -2.71
CA PHE A 261 4.15 5.46 -1.66
C PHE A 261 4.10 4.84 -0.27
N LEU A 262 4.91 5.38 0.64
CA LEU A 262 4.83 5.12 2.07
C LEU A 262 3.95 6.18 2.71
N GLN A 263 2.94 5.74 3.44
CA GLN A 263 1.90 6.58 4.02
C GLN A 263 1.67 6.22 5.49
N PRO A 264 1.24 7.17 6.34
CA PRO A 264 0.96 6.89 7.74
C PRO A 264 -0.30 6.01 7.89
N THR A 265 -0.66 5.68 9.14
CA THR A 265 -1.88 4.96 9.51
C THR A 265 -2.78 5.81 10.42
N ASP A 266 -2.57 7.13 10.45
CA ASP A 266 -3.23 8.07 11.36
C ASP A 266 -4.51 8.72 10.77
N GLY A 267 -4.91 8.35 9.55
CA GLY A 267 -6.00 8.91 8.77
C GLY A 267 -5.56 9.89 7.69
N SER A 268 -4.36 10.47 7.82
CA SER A 268 -3.86 11.44 6.84
C SER A 268 -3.33 10.80 5.55
N GLU A 269 -3.27 9.46 5.48
CA GLU A 269 -2.75 8.72 4.33
C GLU A 269 -3.47 9.00 3.01
N ALA A 270 -4.76 9.33 3.04
CA ALA A 270 -5.53 9.67 1.85
C ALA A 270 -5.39 11.17 1.56
N PRO A 271 -4.82 11.57 0.40
CA PRO A 271 -4.78 12.96 -0.01
C PRO A 271 -6.20 13.50 -0.19
N VAL A 272 -6.49 14.58 0.54
CA VAL A 272 -7.78 15.29 0.47
C VAL A 272 -7.60 16.65 -0.20
N SER A 273 -6.41 17.24 -0.11
CA SER A 273 -6.05 18.53 -0.71
C SER A 273 -4.53 18.62 -0.88
N VAL A 274 -4.03 19.82 -1.21
CA VAL A 274 -2.61 20.15 -1.29
C VAL A 274 -2.32 21.48 -0.59
N ILE A 275 -1.04 21.73 -0.27
CA ILE A 275 -0.58 23.09 -0.01
C ILE A 275 -0.75 23.92 -1.30
N PRO A 276 -1.39 25.10 -1.26
CA PRO A 276 -1.69 25.90 -2.45
C PRO A 276 -0.43 26.43 -3.15
N SER A 277 -0.64 27.09 -4.30
CA SER A 277 0.44 27.80 -5.01
C SER A 277 1.05 28.87 -4.11
N GLY A 278 2.37 29.04 -4.18
CA GLY A 278 3.06 29.97 -3.32
C GLY A 278 4.46 29.52 -2.91
N SER A 279 4.97 30.22 -1.91
CA SER A 279 6.25 29.93 -1.25
C SER A 279 6.14 28.82 -0.19
N GLY A 280 4.97 28.20 -0.04
CA GLY A 280 4.70 27.20 0.99
C GLY A 280 4.19 27.80 2.31
N ILE A 281 3.95 26.92 3.29
CA ILE A 281 3.51 27.29 4.64
C ILE A 281 4.64 26.95 5.61
N GLN A 282 5.07 27.95 6.39
CA GLN A 282 6.12 27.78 7.37
C GLN A 282 5.56 27.21 8.68
N MET A 283 6.19 26.16 9.18
CA MET A 283 5.95 25.57 10.49
C MET A 283 6.65 26.39 11.58
N VAL A 284 6.06 26.46 12.77
CA VAL A 284 6.71 27.09 13.93
C VAL A 284 7.98 26.30 14.29
N THR A 285 9.05 27.00 14.68
CA THR A 285 10.33 26.40 15.05
C THR A 285 10.15 25.23 16.02
N ALA A 286 10.87 24.14 15.74
CA ALA A 286 10.82 22.88 16.50
C ALA A 286 9.42 22.26 16.62
N ASN A 287 8.51 22.51 15.66
CA ASN A 287 7.16 21.93 15.68
C ASN A 287 6.42 22.25 17.00
N ALA A 288 6.70 23.42 17.58
CA ALA A 288 6.27 23.77 18.94
C ALA A 288 4.76 23.98 19.04
N ALA A 289 4.11 24.42 17.95
CA ALA A 289 2.69 24.73 17.91
C ALA A 289 2.08 24.39 16.55
N ASP A 290 0.76 24.21 16.55
CA ASP A 290 0.00 24.03 15.33
C ASP A 290 0.00 25.32 14.50
N VAL A 291 -0.19 25.18 13.18
CA VAL A 291 -0.17 26.31 12.24
C VAL A 291 -1.49 26.42 11.52
N ASP A 292 -1.92 27.64 11.25
CA ASP A 292 -3.14 27.88 10.47
C ASP A 292 -2.96 27.44 9.01
N PHE A 293 -4.02 26.86 8.45
CA PHE A 293 -4.12 26.49 7.04
C PHE A 293 -5.23 27.32 6.41
N PRO A 294 -4.97 28.60 6.11
CA PRO A 294 -6.01 29.56 5.79
C PRO A 294 -6.69 29.29 4.44
N GLN A 295 -5.93 28.74 3.49
CA GLN A 295 -6.37 28.53 2.10
C GLN A 295 -6.20 27.07 1.71
N ILE A 296 -7.22 26.25 1.98
CA ILE A 296 -7.23 24.84 1.61
C ILE A 296 -8.00 24.68 0.29
N PRO A 297 -7.33 24.34 -0.82
CA PRO A 297 -8.02 24.12 -2.09
C PRO A 297 -9.02 22.96 -2.02
N TYR A 298 -10.16 23.09 -2.69
CA TYR A 298 -11.07 21.97 -2.96
C TYR A 298 -11.55 21.90 -4.42
N SER A 299 -11.03 22.78 -5.26
CA SER A 299 -11.32 22.89 -6.69
C SER A 299 -10.13 23.52 -7.41
N GLY A 300 -9.97 23.22 -8.69
CA GLY A 300 -8.97 23.86 -9.55
C GLY A 300 -8.33 22.91 -10.55
N ILE A 301 -7.58 23.48 -11.48
CA ILE A 301 -6.85 22.73 -12.51
C ILE A 301 -5.39 22.60 -12.06
N PHE A 302 -5.00 21.40 -11.64
CA PHE A 302 -3.64 21.10 -11.23
C PHE A 302 -2.67 21.11 -12.42
N ASP A 303 -1.54 21.79 -12.26
CA ASP A 303 -0.32 21.41 -12.97
C ASP A 303 0.30 20.20 -12.27
N SER A 304 0.10 19.00 -12.83
CA SER A 304 0.47 17.76 -12.17
C SER A 304 1.97 17.65 -11.88
N ALA A 305 2.80 18.28 -12.70
CA ALA A 305 4.25 18.32 -12.49
C ALA A 305 4.66 19.15 -11.26
N GLN A 306 3.79 20.02 -10.77
CA GLN A 306 4.05 20.89 -9.62
C GLN A 306 3.61 20.26 -8.29
N ILE A 307 2.86 19.15 -8.34
CA ILE A 307 2.55 18.33 -7.17
C ILE A 307 3.84 17.66 -6.69
N VAL A 308 4.13 17.78 -5.40
CA VAL A 308 5.29 17.14 -4.78
C VAL A 308 5.10 15.63 -4.83
N ASP A 309 6.17 14.92 -5.21
CA ASP A 309 6.18 13.46 -5.41
C ASP A 309 5.20 12.93 -6.46
N TRP A 310 4.90 13.74 -7.48
CA TRP A 310 4.17 13.24 -8.64
C TRP A 310 4.88 12.00 -9.24
N PRO A 311 4.21 10.85 -9.34
CA PRO A 311 4.83 9.60 -9.77
C PRO A 311 4.92 9.52 -11.30
N SER A 312 5.89 8.76 -11.81
CA SER A 312 5.95 8.41 -13.24
C SER A 312 5.02 7.25 -13.60
N ASP A 313 4.71 6.38 -12.63
CA ASP A 313 3.80 5.24 -12.81
C ASP A 313 2.34 5.72 -12.97
N THR A 314 1.71 5.33 -14.07
CA THR A 314 0.36 5.78 -14.42
C THR A 314 -0.72 5.26 -13.46
N GLY A 315 -0.50 4.11 -12.83
CA GLY A 315 -1.39 3.56 -11.80
C GLY A 315 -1.39 4.39 -10.53
N LEU A 316 -0.21 4.83 -10.10
CA LEU A 316 -0.06 5.75 -8.97
C LEU A 316 -0.61 7.16 -9.29
N GLN A 317 -0.42 7.65 -10.52
CA GLN A 317 -1.05 8.90 -10.97
C GLN A 317 -2.58 8.81 -10.88
N ALA A 318 -3.16 7.74 -11.44
CA ALA A 318 -4.59 7.48 -11.38
C ALA A 318 -5.11 7.38 -9.93
N TRP A 319 -4.32 6.80 -9.02
CA TRP A 319 -4.65 6.76 -7.60
C TRP A 319 -4.71 8.15 -6.97
N ILE A 320 -3.71 9.02 -7.17
CA ILE A 320 -3.73 10.40 -6.66
C ILE A 320 -4.94 11.16 -7.21
N VAL A 321 -5.17 11.05 -8.52
CA VAL A 321 -6.32 11.68 -9.19
C VAL A 321 -7.63 11.21 -8.55
N SER A 322 -7.79 9.91 -8.33
CA SER A 322 -8.99 9.33 -7.70
C SER A 322 -9.22 9.89 -6.29
N GLN A 323 -8.19 9.92 -5.43
CA GLN A 323 -8.29 10.43 -4.06
C GLN A 323 -8.71 11.90 -4.03
N LEU A 324 -8.01 12.76 -4.79
CA LEU A 324 -8.29 14.19 -4.83
C LEU A 324 -9.66 14.47 -5.49
N THR A 325 -10.01 13.77 -6.57
CA THR A 325 -11.30 13.93 -7.24
C THR A 325 -12.45 13.56 -6.31
N ALA A 326 -12.33 12.47 -5.55
CA ALA A 326 -13.33 12.08 -4.56
C ALA A 326 -13.47 13.14 -3.46
N ALA A 327 -12.35 13.61 -2.91
CA ALA A 327 -12.33 14.64 -1.88
C ALA A 327 -12.89 16.00 -2.36
N GLY A 328 -12.57 16.40 -3.57
CA GLY A 328 -13.05 17.63 -4.22
C GLY A 328 -14.44 17.50 -4.85
N GLN A 329 -15.11 16.34 -4.73
CA GLN A 329 -16.42 16.06 -5.35
C GLN A 329 -16.44 16.30 -6.86
N GLY A 330 -15.37 15.90 -7.56
CA GLY A 330 -15.23 16.06 -9.02
C GLY A 330 -14.75 17.44 -9.48
N ARG A 331 -14.45 18.37 -8.57
CA ARG A 331 -14.05 19.75 -8.92
C ARG A 331 -12.56 19.94 -9.22
N PHE A 332 -11.73 18.95 -8.91
CA PHE A 332 -10.32 18.96 -9.31
C PHE A 332 -10.17 18.35 -10.69
N SER A 333 -9.37 19.01 -11.53
CA SER A 333 -8.93 18.48 -12.81
C SER A 333 -7.41 18.53 -12.92
N PHE A 334 -6.85 17.77 -13.85
CA PHE A 334 -5.41 17.55 -13.94
C PHE A 334 -4.94 17.81 -15.37
N SER A 335 -3.96 18.68 -15.51
CA SER A 335 -3.40 19.11 -16.79
C SER A 335 -2.95 17.97 -17.71
N HIS A 336 -2.39 16.89 -17.17
CA HIS A 336 -1.95 15.74 -17.98
C HIS A 336 -3.11 14.91 -18.56
N LEU A 337 -4.33 15.06 -18.03
CA LEU A 337 -5.54 14.42 -18.54
C LEU A 337 -6.31 15.31 -19.53
N MET A 338 -5.95 16.60 -19.61
CA MET A 338 -6.53 17.51 -20.57
C MET A 338 -5.81 17.32 -21.90
N SER A 339 -6.54 16.95 -22.95
CA SER A 339 -6.00 16.95 -24.31
C SER A 339 -5.36 18.31 -24.58
N PRO A 340 -4.17 18.38 -25.20
CA PRO A 340 -3.74 19.66 -25.78
C PRO A 340 -4.87 20.10 -26.70
N LEU A 341 -5.43 21.27 -26.42
CA LEU A 341 -6.41 21.88 -27.30
C LEU A 341 -5.74 21.93 -28.69
N GLY A 342 -6.42 21.38 -29.69
CA GLY A 342 -5.94 21.36 -31.06
C GLY A 342 -5.45 22.75 -31.45
N THR A 343 -4.22 22.79 -31.97
CA THR A 343 -3.64 23.95 -32.66
C THR A 343 -4.57 24.47 -33.75
#